data_AF-A0AA37FKK5-F1
#
_entry.id   AF-A0AA37FKK5-F1
#
_cell.length_a   1.000
_cell.length_b   1.000
_cell.length_c   1.000
_cell.angle_alpha   90.00
_cell.angle_beta   90.00
_cell.angle_gamma   90.00
#
_symmetry.space_group_name_H-M   'P 1'
#
loop_
_entity.id
_entity.type
_entity.pdbx_description
1 polymer ?
#
loop_
_entity_poly.entity_id
_entity_poly.type
_entity_poly.pdbx_seq_one_letter_code
_entity_poly.pdbx_strand_id
1 'polypeptide(L)'
;MAVPDPGEQQRLLERAWLQARLEGMTLEAAAPGVVSEVLVAEGENVGPGTLLLRQHRLDEAQLWVYLDPRNAEYAVPGQRFRLLMPDGSRLPAEVIRRAEDSIAVPAELKPAFSAPNRHLRVLARLQGELPEQWRIDRLGLVARFPHRWAWLNAWAD
;
A
#
# COMPACT_ATOMS: atom_id res chain seq x y z
N MET A 1 -10.96 6.16 57.53
CA MET A 1 -10.94 5.82 56.10
C MET A 1 -12.29 5.19 55.78
N ALA A 2 -13.21 5.94 55.19
CA ALA A 2 -14.55 5.43 54.87
C ALA A 2 -14.43 4.45 53.69
N VAL A 3 -14.96 3.24 53.85
CA VAL A 3 -15.08 2.26 52.76
C VAL A 3 -16.12 2.83 51.79
N PRO A 4 -15.80 3.02 50.49
CA PRO A 4 -16.77 3.53 49.53
C PRO A 4 -17.98 2.59 49.46
N ASP A 5 -19.19 3.15 49.37
CA ASP A 5 -20.43 2.37 49.24
C ASP A 5 -20.34 1.51 47.98
N PRO A 6 -20.42 0.16 48.08
CA PRO A 6 -20.38 -0.72 46.92
C PRO A 6 -21.44 -0.38 45.85
N GLY A 7 -22.57 0.22 46.26
CA GLY A 7 -23.59 0.70 45.32
C GLY A 7 -23.19 1.96 44.55
N GLU A 8 -22.35 2.84 45.11
CA GLU A 8 -21.78 3.98 44.40
C GLU A 8 -20.68 3.54 43.43
N GLN A 9 -19.82 2.62 43.86
CA GLN A 9 -18.77 2.05 43.03
C GLN A 9 -19.36 1.38 41.77
N GLN A 10 -20.43 0.60 41.92
CA GLN A 10 -21.11 -0.06 40.81
C GLN A 10 -21.70 0.94 39.81
N ARG A 11 -22.38 1.99 40.30
CA ARG A 11 -22.96 3.04 39.46
C ARG A 11 -21.91 3.82 38.67
N LEU A 12 -20.74 4.05 39.26
CA LEU A 12 -19.62 4.70 38.57
C LEU A 12 -19.08 3.83 37.43
N LEU A 13 -18.91 2.52 37.67
CA LEU A 13 -18.45 1.57 36.65
C LEU A 13 -19.46 1.45 35.50
N GLU A 14 -20.75 1.38 35.81
CA GLU A 14 -21.82 1.31 34.80
C GLU A 14 -21.86 2.58 33.95
N ARG A 15 -21.77 3.76 34.57
CA ARG A 15 -21.70 5.03 33.83
C ARG A 15 -20.47 5.11 32.95
N ALA A 16 -19.31 4.71 33.45
CA ALA A 16 -18.08 4.70 32.67
C ALA A 16 -18.18 3.75 31.46
N TRP A 17 -18.81 2.58 31.64
CA TRP A 17 -19.05 1.63 30.56
C TRP A 17 -20.02 2.18 29.49
N LEU A 18 -21.15 2.77 29.91
CA LEU A 18 -22.10 3.40 28.98
C LEU A 18 -21.47 4.56 28.23
N GLN A 19 -20.65 5.36 28.91
CA GLN A 19 -19.94 6.49 28.31
C GLN A 19 -18.97 5.99 27.21
N ALA A 20 -18.15 4.98 27.52
CA ALA A 20 -17.24 4.38 26.54
C ALA A 20 -18.00 3.75 25.35
N ARG A 21 -19.19 3.17 25.61
CA ARG A 21 -20.06 2.63 24.55
C ARG A 21 -20.56 3.71 23.61
N LEU A 22 -20.98 4.87 24.13
CA LEU A 22 -21.44 6.01 23.35
C LEU A 22 -20.30 6.66 22.56
N GLU A 23 -19.12 6.81 23.17
CA GLU A 23 -17.93 7.33 22.49
C GLU A 23 -17.53 6.44 21.30
N GLY A 24 -17.65 5.13 21.44
CA GLY A 24 -17.39 4.16 20.37
C GLY A 24 -18.44 4.12 19.24
N MET A 25 -19.53 4.87 19.32
CA MET A 25 -20.52 4.98 18.24
C MET A 25 -20.12 6.00 17.17
N THR A 26 -19.19 6.91 17.48
CA THR A 26 -18.61 7.83 16.51
C THR A 26 -17.31 7.24 16.00
N LEU A 27 -17.25 6.94 14.71
CA LEU A 27 -16.04 6.43 14.07
C LEU A 27 -15.41 7.53 13.24
N GLU A 28 -14.17 7.87 13.59
CA GLU A 28 -13.35 8.82 12.84
C GLU A 28 -12.32 8.10 11.97
N ALA A 29 -11.95 8.72 10.86
CA ALA A 29 -10.90 8.19 10.00
C ALA A 29 -9.54 8.22 10.74
N ALA A 30 -8.87 7.07 10.82
CA ALA A 30 -7.58 6.95 11.51
C ALA A 30 -6.43 7.73 10.84
N ALA A 31 -6.58 8.10 9.57
CA ALA A 31 -5.60 8.85 8.81
C ALA A 31 -6.30 9.66 7.69
N PRO A 32 -5.64 10.70 7.14
CA PRO A 32 -6.12 11.38 5.93
C PRO A 32 -6.22 10.41 4.75
N GLY A 33 -7.27 10.55 3.94
CA GLY A 33 -7.52 9.68 2.80
C GLY A 33 -8.70 10.11 1.96
N VAL A 34 -8.97 9.32 0.93
CA VAL A 34 -10.12 9.46 0.04
C VAL A 34 -11.03 8.26 0.24
N VAL A 35 -12.32 8.50 0.50
CA VAL A 35 -13.33 7.45 0.58
C VAL A 35 -13.54 6.87 -0.82
N SER A 36 -13.25 5.59 -1.01
CA SER A 36 -13.51 4.90 -2.28
C SER A 36 -14.91 4.33 -2.36
N GLU A 37 -15.45 3.87 -1.24
CA GLU A 37 -16.72 3.17 -1.21
C GLU A 37 -17.38 3.31 0.17
N VAL A 38 -18.68 3.56 0.18
CA VAL A 38 -19.54 3.47 1.36
C VAL A 38 -20.39 2.22 1.20
N LEU A 39 -20.31 1.30 2.17
CA LEU A 39 -20.88 -0.05 2.09
C LEU A 39 -22.15 -0.23 2.92
N VAL A 40 -22.61 0.84 3.58
CA VAL A 40 -23.78 0.84 4.45
C VAL A 40 -24.73 1.96 4.09
N ALA A 41 -26.02 1.75 4.36
CA ALA A 41 -27.06 2.75 4.17
C ALA A 41 -27.58 3.31 5.51
N GLU A 42 -28.27 4.44 5.44
CA GLU A 42 -28.97 4.99 6.59
C GLU A 42 -30.04 4.01 7.10
N GLY A 43 -30.10 3.84 8.43
CA GLY A 43 -31.02 2.90 9.08
C GLY A 43 -30.58 1.44 9.03
N GLU A 44 -29.44 1.12 8.41
CA GLU A 44 -28.89 -0.23 8.40
C GLU A 44 -28.34 -0.63 9.78
N ASN A 45 -28.62 -1.87 10.19
CA ASN A 45 -28.06 -2.41 11.43
C ASN A 45 -26.62 -2.89 11.20
N VAL A 46 -25.68 -2.29 11.92
CA VAL A 46 -24.24 -2.62 11.85
C VAL A 46 -23.74 -3.15 13.19
N GLY A 47 -22.83 -4.12 13.13
CA GLY A 47 -22.25 -4.76 14.30
C GLY A 47 -20.75 -4.52 14.43
N PRO A 48 -20.13 -4.99 15.53
CA PRO A 48 -18.68 -4.97 15.66
C PRO A 48 -18.01 -5.71 14.50
N GLY A 49 -17.02 -5.07 13.88
CA GLY A 49 -16.29 -5.62 12.74
C GLY A 49 -17.02 -5.52 11.39
N THR A 50 -18.24 -4.97 11.34
CA THR A 50 -18.89 -4.63 10.07
C THR A 50 -18.09 -3.56 9.34
N LEU A 51 -17.75 -3.83 8.09
CA LEU A 51 -17.05 -2.88 7.23
C LEU A 51 -18.04 -1.81 6.74
N LEU A 52 -17.87 -0.57 7.21
CA LEU A 52 -18.76 0.54 6.87
C LEU A 52 -18.34 1.28 5.60
N LEU A 53 -17.04 1.49 5.44
CA LEU A 53 -16.46 2.24 4.32
C LEU A 53 -15.07 1.70 3.97
N ARG A 54 -14.65 1.94 2.73
CA ARG A 54 -13.26 1.81 2.31
C ARG A 54 -12.68 3.19 2.07
N GLN A 55 -11.46 3.37 2.54
CA GLN A 55 -10.69 4.60 2.35
C GLN A 55 -9.30 4.24 1.84
N HIS A 56 -8.83 4.97 0.83
CA HIS A 56 -7.43 4.94 0.42
C HIS A 56 -6.67 6.04 1.16
N ARG A 57 -5.52 5.68 1.72
CA ARG A 57 -4.64 6.65 2.36
C ARG A 57 -3.99 7.52 1.30
N LEU A 58 -3.72 8.79 1.66
CA LEU A 58 -3.04 9.74 0.78
C LEU A 58 -1.51 9.61 0.78
N ASP A 59 -0.98 8.55 1.41
CA ASP A 59 0.44 8.23 1.55
C ASP A 59 1.21 8.26 0.21
N GLU A 60 2.54 8.28 0.29
CA GLU A 60 3.43 8.18 -0.87
C GLU A 60 3.09 6.93 -1.71
N ALA A 61 2.88 7.13 -3.01
CA ALA A 61 2.57 6.05 -3.93
C ALA A 61 3.73 5.05 -3.98
N GLN A 62 3.44 3.80 -3.60
CA GLN A 62 4.41 2.71 -3.63
C GLN A 62 4.31 1.95 -4.94
N LEU A 63 5.47 1.56 -5.47
CA LEU A 63 5.59 0.79 -6.70
C LEU A 63 6.02 -0.65 -6.38
N TRP A 64 5.22 -1.61 -6.82
CA TRP A 64 5.62 -3.01 -6.84
C TRP A 64 6.17 -3.34 -8.22
N VAL A 65 7.47 -3.65 -8.29
CA VAL A 65 8.11 -4.04 -9.54
C VAL A 65 8.37 -5.54 -9.52
N TYR A 66 7.96 -6.20 -10.60
CA TYR A 66 8.11 -7.64 -10.79
C TYR A 66 9.23 -7.88 -11.80
N LEU A 67 10.33 -8.45 -11.32
CA LEU A 67 11.51 -8.73 -12.13
C LEU A 67 11.60 -10.22 -12.43
N ASP A 68 11.96 -10.56 -13.67
CA ASP A 68 12.38 -11.92 -14.00
C ASP A 68 13.63 -12.27 -13.14
N PRO A 69 13.73 -13.49 -12.57
CA PRO A 69 14.88 -13.90 -11.77
C PRO A 69 16.24 -13.70 -12.45
N ARG A 70 16.30 -13.73 -13.80
CA ARG A 70 17.52 -13.44 -14.57
C ARG A 70 18.03 -12.01 -14.39
N ASN A 71 17.15 -11.10 -13.99
CA ASN A 71 17.42 -9.67 -13.76
C ASN A 71 17.60 -9.36 -12.26
N ALA A 72 17.94 -10.34 -11.42
CA ALA A 72 18.11 -10.17 -9.98
C ALA A 72 19.13 -9.08 -9.59
N GLU A 73 20.11 -8.80 -10.45
CA GLU A 73 21.09 -7.73 -10.25
C GLU A 73 20.47 -6.33 -10.10
N TYR A 74 19.27 -6.12 -10.65
CA TYR A 74 18.53 -4.86 -10.57
C TYR A 74 17.63 -4.77 -9.33
N ALA A 75 17.53 -5.85 -8.55
CA ALA A 75 16.67 -5.93 -7.37
C ALA A 75 17.32 -5.34 -6.10
N VAL A 76 18.31 -4.46 -6.24
CA VAL A 76 19.12 -3.92 -5.13
C VAL A 76 18.59 -2.56 -4.69
N PRO A 77 18.46 -2.28 -3.38
CA PRO A 77 18.13 -0.95 -2.89
C PRO A 77 19.06 0.13 -3.44
N GLY A 78 18.50 1.28 -3.79
CA GLY A 78 19.20 2.37 -4.48
C GLY A 78 19.29 2.21 -6.00
N GLN A 79 18.90 1.05 -6.57
CA GLN A 79 18.87 0.89 -8.02
C GLN A 79 17.84 1.85 -8.64
N ARG A 80 18.33 2.76 -9.48
CA ARG A 80 17.50 3.73 -10.21
C ARG A 80 16.95 3.12 -11.51
N PHE A 81 15.74 3.53 -11.87
CA PHE A 81 15.08 3.15 -13.11
C PHE A 81 14.10 4.25 -13.57
N ARG A 82 13.52 4.08 -14.76
CA ARG A 82 12.46 4.95 -15.29
C ARG A 82 11.14 4.21 -15.36
N LEU A 83 10.09 4.83 -14.85
CA LEU A 83 8.72 4.34 -14.99
C LEU A 83 8.09 4.98 -16.24
N LEU A 84 7.60 4.16 -17.16
CA LEU A 84 6.86 4.62 -18.34
C LEU A 84 5.38 4.76 -17.97
N MET A 85 4.89 5.99 -18.01
CA MET A 85 3.49 6.32 -17.76
C MET A 85 2.63 6.04 -18.99
N PRO A 86 1.30 5.89 -18.85
CA PRO A 86 0.43 5.59 -19.99
C PRO A 86 0.34 6.75 -21.01
N ASP A 87 0.62 7.99 -20.60
CA ASP A 87 0.78 9.14 -21.49
C ASP A 87 2.14 9.19 -22.23
N GLY A 88 3.02 8.21 -21.99
CA GLY A 88 4.37 8.14 -22.56
C GLY A 88 5.44 8.91 -21.80
N SER A 89 5.06 9.69 -20.77
CA SER A 89 6.02 10.37 -19.90
C SER A 89 6.86 9.37 -19.10
N ARG A 90 8.04 9.82 -18.65
CA ARG A 90 9.01 8.97 -17.94
C ARG A 90 9.37 9.56 -16.60
N LEU A 91 8.97 8.91 -15.53
CA LEU A 91 9.25 9.37 -14.17
C LEU A 91 10.46 8.63 -13.58
N PRO A 92 11.38 9.32 -12.89
CA PRO A 92 12.47 8.68 -12.16
C PRO A 92 11.92 7.90 -10.96
N ALA A 93 12.45 6.71 -10.73
CA ALA A 93 12.11 5.87 -9.59
C ALA A 93 13.34 5.12 -9.10
N GLU A 94 13.26 4.63 -7.87
CA GLU A 94 14.32 3.84 -7.25
C GLU A 94 13.78 2.70 -6.41
N VAL A 95 14.52 1.59 -6.40
CA VAL A 95 14.25 0.46 -5.51
C VAL A 95 14.60 0.86 -4.09
N ILE A 96 13.68 0.70 -3.15
CA ILE A 96 13.89 1.00 -1.73
C ILE A 96 14.07 -0.25 -0.89
N ARG A 97 13.51 -1.38 -1.33
CA ARG A 97 13.65 -2.66 -0.64
C ARG A 97 13.98 -3.77 -1.63
N ARG A 98 14.91 -4.64 -1.21
CA ARG A 98 15.29 -5.84 -1.97
C ARG A 98 14.09 -6.79 -2.09
N ALA A 99 14.11 -7.63 -3.12
CA ALA A 99 13.20 -8.76 -3.21
C ALA A 99 13.51 -9.77 -2.10
N GLU A 100 12.53 -10.01 -1.24
CA GLU A 100 12.57 -11.06 -0.22
C GLU A 100 11.87 -12.33 -0.70
N ASP A 101 10.93 -12.20 -1.63
CA ASP A 101 10.09 -13.29 -2.10
C ASP A 101 10.03 -13.40 -3.63
N SER A 102 9.79 -14.62 -4.09
CA SER A 102 9.49 -14.94 -5.48
C SER A 102 8.02 -15.34 -5.63
N ILE A 103 7.22 -14.48 -6.28
CA ILE A 103 5.76 -14.59 -6.35
C ILE A 103 5.26 -14.62 -7.80
N ALA A 104 4.02 -15.08 -8.00
CA ALA A 104 3.36 -14.95 -9.29
C ALA A 104 3.06 -13.48 -9.60
N VAL A 105 3.22 -13.10 -10.86
CA VAL A 105 2.80 -11.78 -11.36
C VAL A 105 1.27 -11.68 -11.31
N PRO A 106 0.69 -10.56 -10.85
CA PRO A 106 -0.74 -10.30 -10.92
C PRO A 106 -1.31 -10.46 -12.33
N ALA A 107 -2.56 -10.89 -12.44
CA ALA A 107 -3.19 -11.18 -13.74
C ALA A 107 -3.22 -9.95 -14.66
N GLU A 108 -3.37 -8.76 -14.09
CA GLU A 108 -3.45 -7.49 -14.81
C GLU A 108 -2.13 -7.11 -15.50
N LEU A 109 -1.02 -7.66 -15.02
CA LEU A 109 0.33 -7.45 -15.55
C LEU A 109 0.81 -8.59 -16.44
N LYS A 110 0.07 -9.70 -16.53
CA LYS A 110 0.47 -10.85 -17.34
C LYS A 110 0.22 -10.56 -18.83
N PRO A 111 1.23 -10.73 -19.70
CA PRO A 111 0.97 -10.83 -21.13
C PRO A 111 0.05 -12.01 -21.42
N ALA A 112 -0.85 -11.86 -22.40
CA ALA A 112 -1.71 -12.93 -22.86
C ALA A 112 -0.87 -14.18 -23.18
N PHE A 113 -1.34 -15.36 -22.73
CA PHE A 113 -0.70 -16.65 -22.96
C PHE A 113 0.71 -16.85 -22.34
N SER A 114 1.05 -16.14 -21.27
CA SER A 114 2.32 -16.34 -20.56
C SER A 114 2.30 -17.57 -19.63
N ALA A 115 3.37 -18.37 -19.65
CA ALA A 115 3.56 -19.45 -18.70
C ALA A 115 3.63 -18.93 -17.25
N PRO A 116 3.17 -19.72 -16.25
CA PRO A 116 3.25 -19.35 -14.85
C PRO A 116 4.72 -19.33 -14.39
N ASN A 117 5.34 -18.16 -14.44
CA ASN A 117 6.69 -17.93 -13.93
C ASN A 117 6.67 -17.11 -12.65
N ARG A 118 7.51 -17.50 -11.67
CA ARG A 118 7.72 -16.71 -10.46
C ARG A 118 8.67 -15.56 -10.75
N HIS A 119 8.36 -14.39 -10.21
CA HIS A 119 9.10 -13.15 -10.39
C HIS A 119 9.55 -12.64 -9.02
N LEU A 120 10.70 -11.98 -9.00
CA LEU A 120 11.18 -11.26 -7.82
C LEU A 120 10.34 -10.00 -7.65
N ARG A 121 9.67 -9.85 -6.49
CA ARG A 121 8.92 -8.62 -6.18
C ARG A 121 9.81 -7.68 -5.38
N VAL A 122 10.07 -6.49 -5.92
CA VAL A 122 10.77 -5.42 -5.21
C VAL A 122 9.83 -4.26 -4.92
N LEU A 123 10.11 -3.55 -3.83
CA LEU A 123 9.43 -2.31 -3.49
C LEU A 123 10.27 -1.13 -3.97
N ALA A 124 9.63 -0.22 -4.70
CA ALA A 124 10.23 0.98 -5.24
C ALA A 124 9.37 2.21 -4.93
N ARG A 125 9.98 3.39 -5.05
CA ARG A 125 9.30 4.70 -4.94
C ARG A 125 9.61 5.57 -6.14
N LEU A 126 8.71 6.49 -6.47
CA LEU A 126 9.02 7.59 -7.39
C LEU A 126 9.94 8.60 -6.69
N GLN A 127 10.87 9.20 -7.45
CA GLN A 127 11.72 10.30 -6.98
C GLN A 127 11.05 11.68 -7.25
N GLY A 128 9.73 11.75 -7.16
CA GLY A 128 8.91 12.91 -7.45
C GLY A 128 7.42 12.61 -7.27
N GLU A 129 6.58 13.56 -7.63
CA GLU A 129 5.13 13.39 -7.50
C GLU A 129 4.56 12.51 -8.61
N LEU A 130 3.63 11.63 -8.23
CA LEU A 130 2.80 10.87 -9.16
C LEU A 130 1.60 11.75 -9.54
N PRO A 131 1.40 12.10 -10.83
CA PRO A 131 0.25 12.90 -11.25
C PRO A 131 -1.06 12.27 -10.80
N GLU A 132 -2.01 13.10 -10.36
CA GLU A 132 -3.24 12.65 -9.71
C GLU A 132 -4.06 11.70 -10.60
N GLN A 133 -4.11 11.96 -11.92
CA GLN A 133 -4.81 11.08 -12.87
C GLN A 133 -4.24 9.66 -12.94
N TRP A 134 -2.99 9.46 -12.49
CA TRP A 134 -2.31 8.17 -12.48
C TRP A 134 -2.23 7.55 -11.07
N ARG A 135 -2.82 8.17 -10.04
CA ARG A 135 -2.95 7.61 -8.68
C ARG A 135 -4.06 6.56 -8.60
N ILE A 136 -4.00 5.57 -9.47
CA ILE A 136 -4.95 4.47 -9.56
C ILE A 136 -4.31 3.23 -8.92
N ASP A 137 -5.03 2.61 -7.98
CA ASP A 137 -4.54 1.38 -7.36
C ASP A 137 -4.38 0.27 -8.40
N ARG A 138 -3.28 -0.49 -8.28
CA ARG A 138 -2.92 -1.59 -9.19
C ARG A 138 -2.81 -1.21 -10.67
N LEU A 139 -2.51 0.05 -10.98
CA LEU A 139 -2.23 0.48 -12.35
C LEU A 139 -1.00 -0.24 -12.91
N GLY A 140 -1.19 -0.94 -14.05
CA GLY A 140 -0.11 -1.65 -14.71
C GLY A 140 0.83 -0.71 -15.46
N LEU A 141 2.11 -0.71 -15.10
CA LEU A 141 3.13 0.18 -15.66
C LEU A 141 4.39 -0.58 -16.05
N VAL A 142 5.20 0.02 -16.93
CA VAL A 142 6.45 -0.58 -17.42
C VAL A 142 7.65 0.09 -16.74
N ALA A 143 8.42 -0.70 -15.98
CA ALA A 143 9.69 -0.27 -15.41
C ALA A 143 10.84 -0.54 -16.39
N ARG A 144 11.66 0.47 -16.68
CA ARG A 144 12.86 0.37 -17.52
C ARG A 144 14.11 0.65 -16.71
N PHE A 145 14.88 -0.41 -16.48
CA PHE A 145 16.18 -0.34 -15.84
C PHE A 145 17.26 0.04 -16.87
N PRO A 146 18.25 0.87 -16.49
CA PRO A 146 19.38 1.15 -17.36
C PRO A 146 20.18 -0.13 -17.59
N HIS A 147 20.50 -0.42 -18.85
CA HIS A 147 21.32 -1.58 -19.18
C HIS A 147 22.73 -1.40 -18.60
N ARG A 148 23.15 -2.31 -17.72
CA ARG A 148 24.52 -2.33 -17.21
C ARG A 148 25.41 -3.07 -18.20
N TRP A 149 26.17 -2.30 -18.97
CA TRP A 149 27.20 -2.86 -19.83
C TRP A 149 28.37 -3.33 -18.97
N ALA A 150 28.59 -4.64 -18.89
CA ALA A 150 29.65 -5.24 -18.09
C ALA A 150 31.06 -4.68 -18.42
N TRP A 151 31.28 -4.27 -19.67
CA TRP A 151 32.55 -3.71 -20.13
C TRP A 151 32.82 -2.27 -19.65
N LEU A 152 31.82 -1.52 -19.19
CA LEU A 152 32.02 -0.16 -18.65
C LEU A 152 32.52 -0.18 -17.19
N ASN A 153 32.25 -1.27 -16.45
CA ASN A 153 32.74 -1.44 -15.08
C ASN A 153 34.17 -2.00 -15.03
N ALA A 154 34.65 -2.65 -16.10
CA ALA A 154 35.97 -3.29 -16.15
C ALA A 154 37.15 -2.30 -16.30
N TRP A 155 36.87 -1.01 -16.50
CA TRP A 155 37.88 0.06 -16.65
C TRP A 155 37.88 1.04 -15.47
N ALA A 156 37.03 0.78 -14.46
CA ALA A 156 36.92 1.59 -13.26
C ALA A 156 37.69 1.02 -12.05
N ASP A 157 38.42 -0.09 -12.26
CA ASP A 157 39.38 -0.69 -11.31
C ASP A 157 40.82 -0.58 -11.85
#